data_AF-P56662-F1
#
_entry.id   AF-P56662-F1
#
_cell.length_a   1.000
_cell.length_b   1.000
_cell.length_c   1.000
_cell.angle_alpha   90.00
_cell.angle_beta   90.00
_cell.angle_gamma   90.00
#
_symmetry.space_group_name_H-M   'P 1'
#
loop_
_entity.id
_entity.type
_entity.pdbx_description
1 polymer ?
#
loop_
_entity_poly.entity_id
_entity_poly.type
_entity_poly.pdbx_seq_one_letter_code
_entity_poly.pdbx_strand_id
1 'polypeptide(L)'
;ELKYQLLKKYSGYLSSLRQEFSKKKKKGKLPKEARQKLLHWWELHYKWPYPSETEKIALAEATGLDQKQINNWFINQRKRHWKPS
;
A
#
# COMPACT_ATOMS: atom_id res chain seq x y z
N GLU A 1 -14.58 34.37 14.68
CA GLU A 1 -13.37 35.08 15.14
C GLU A 1 -12.19 34.16 15.46
N LEU A 2 -12.26 33.31 16.51
CA LEU A 2 -11.12 32.48 16.95
C LEU A 2 -10.48 31.60 15.85
N LYS A 3 -11.28 30.93 15.00
CA LYS A 3 -10.76 30.11 13.88
C LYS A 3 -9.87 30.90 12.93
N TYR A 4 -10.27 32.13 12.57
CA TYR A 4 -9.48 32.98 11.67
C TYR A 4 -8.18 33.41 12.34
N GLN A 5 -8.24 33.81 13.61
CA GLN A 5 -7.06 34.17 14.40
C GLN A 5 -6.09 32.99 14.53
N LEU A 6 -6.58 31.78 14.81
CA LEU A 6 -5.77 30.57 14.87
C LEU A 6 -5.15 30.24 13.51
N LEU A 7 -5.94 30.22 12.42
CA LEU A 7 -5.41 29.96 11.08
C LEU A 7 -4.35 30.99 10.68
N LYS A 8 -4.56 32.28 10.97
CA LYS A 8 -3.58 33.34 10.71
C LYS A 8 -2.31 33.13 11.53
N LYS A 9 -2.43 32.88 12.84
CA LYS A 9 -1.32 32.65 13.78
C LYS A 9 -0.45 31.44 13.39
N TYR A 10 -1.08 30.36 12.94
CA TYR A 10 -0.40 29.10 12.62
C TYR A 10 -0.18 28.85 11.13
N SER A 11 -0.55 29.79 10.24
CA SER A 11 -0.49 29.61 8.77
C SER A 11 0.90 29.21 8.26
N GLY A 12 1.96 29.84 8.77
CA GLY A 12 3.34 29.50 8.45
C GLY A 12 3.74 28.09 8.90
N TYR A 13 3.40 27.73 10.14
CA TYR A 13 3.64 26.39 10.69
C TYR A 13 2.87 25.30 9.94
N LEU A 14 1.61 25.56 9.57
CA LEU A 14 0.83 24.65 8.74
C LEU A 14 1.45 24.46 7.35
N SER A 15 2.03 25.51 6.78
CA SER A 15 2.69 25.47 5.48
C SER A 15 3.99 24.65 5.52
N SER A 16 4.83 24.84 6.55
CA SER A 16 6.04 24.03 6.73
C SER A 16 5.71 22.56 6.98
N LEU A 17 4.73 22.27 7.86
CA LEU A 17 4.24 20.91 8.09
C LEU A 17 3.72 20.27 6.79
N ARG A 18 2.96 21.00 5.98
CA ARG A 18 2.47 20.49 4.69
C ARG A 18 3.64 20.16 3.75
N GLN A 19 4.69 20.96 3.73
CA GLN A 19 5.88 20.70 2.92
C GLN A 19 6.64 19.46 3.44
N GLU A 20 6.83 19.32 4.75
CA GLU A 20 7.44 18.14 5.37
C GLU A 20 6.65 16.87 5.11
N PHE A 21 5.33 16.92 5.28
CA PHE A 21 4.45 15.78 4.98
C PHE A 21 4.40 15.45 3.48
N SER A 22 4.61 16.44 2.60
CA SER A 22 4.70 16.21 1.15
C SER A 22 6.06 15.62 0.73
N LYS A 23 7.14 15.95 1.46
CA LYS A 23 8.48 15.35 1.27
C LYS A 23 8.51 13.87 1.65
N LYS A 24 7.67 13.43 2.59
CA LYS A 24 7.45 12.00 2.82
C LYS A 24 6.89 11.42 1.52
N LYS A 25 7.75 10.71 0.76
CA LYS A 25 7.38 10.03 -0.49
C LYS A 25 6.06 9.31 -0.24
N LYS A 26 4.97 9.79 -0.88
CA LYS A 26 3.72 9.02 -0.91
C LYS A 26 4.12 7.61 -1.34
N LYS A 27 3.81 6.60 -0.54
CA LYS A 27 4.07 5.20 -0.91
C LYS A 27 3.37 5.00 -2.26
N GLY A 28 4.16 5.04 -3.33
CA GLY A 28 3.67 5.02 -4.69
C GLY A 28 2.95 3.70 -4.96
N LYS A 29 2.48 3.53 -6.20
CA LYS A 29 2.08 2.20 -6.66
C LYS A 29 3.26 1.24 -6.46
N LEU A 30 2.95 -0.03 -6.20
CA LEU A 30 3.99 -1.07 -6.17
C LEU A 30 4.79 -1.04 -7.49
N PRO A 31 6.10 -1.33 -7.46
CA PRO A 31 6.90 -1.49 -8.66
C PRO A 31 6.23 -2.45 -9.66
N LYS A 32 6.34 -2.16 -10.97
CA LYS A 32 5.66 -2.94 -12.03
C LYS A 32 5.99 -4.43 -11.94
N GLU A 33 7.26 -4.76 -11.74
CA GLU A 33 7.77 -6.14 -11.62
C GLU A 33 7.22 -6.84 -10.38
N ALA A 34 7.24 -6.16 -9.23
CA ALA A 34 6.64 -6.67 -7.99
C ALA A 34 5.15 -6.99 -8.20
N ARG A 35 4.41 -6.08 -8.86
CA ARG A 35 3.00 -6.31 -9.19
C ARG A 35 2.80 -7.51 -10.11
N GLN A 36 3.65 -7.70 -11.13
CA GLN A 36 3.56 -8.84 -12.04
C GLN A 36 3.76 -10.17 -11.33
N LYS A 37 4.76 -10.27 -10.43
CA LYS A 37 5.00 -11.47 -9.63
C LYS A 37 3.80 -11.83 -8.74
N LEU A 38 3.19 -10.84 -8.10
CA LEU A 38 1.99 -11.03 -7.28
C LEU A 38 0.78 -11.47 -8.11
N LEU A 39 0.58 -10.87 -9.29
CA LEU A 39 -0.50 -11.26 -10.21
C LEU A 39 -0.30 -12.69 -10.75
N HIS A 40 0.93 -13.08 -11.04
CA HIS A 40 1.23 -14.43 -11.49
C HIS A 40 0.87 -15.47 -10.41
N TRP A 41 1.30 -15.26 -9.15
CA TRP A 41 0.90 -16.15 -8.05
C TRP A 41 -0.62 -16.18 -7.89
N TRP A 42 -1.27 -15.01 -8.00
CA TRP A 42 -2.73 -14.87 -7.90
C TRP A 42 -3.48 -15.68 -8.97
N GLU A 43 -3.02 -15.63 -10.23
CA GLU A 43 -3.64 -16.38 -11.34
C GLU A 43 -3.55 -17.89 -11.10
N LEU A 44 -2.40 -18.38 -10.63
CA LEU A 44 -2.21 -19.79 -10.29
C LEU A 44 -3.09 -20.25 -9.12
N HIS A 45 -3.37 -19.37 -8.16
CA HIS A 45 -4.12 -19.67 -6.94
C HIS A 45 -5.51 -19.03 -6.89
N TYR A 46 -6.09 -18.67 -8.04
CA TYR A 46 -7.34 -17.90 -8.09
C TYR A 46 -8.51 -18.58 -7.36
N LYS A 47 -8.57 -19.91 -7.38
CA LYS A 47 -9.60 -20.70 -6.69
C LYS A 47 -9.56 -20.51 -5.17
N TRP A 48 -8.36 -20.34 -4.60
CA TRP A 48 -8.15 -20.14 -3.17
C TRP A 48 -6.96 -19.19 -2.92
N PRO A 49 -7.16 -17.86 -3.05
CA PRO A 49 -6.08 -16.89 -3.08
C PRO A 49 -5.65 -16.47 -1.66
N TYR A 50 -5.27 -17.46 -0.86
CA TYR A 50 -4.78 -17.32 0.51
C TYR A 50 -3.38 -17.92 0.62
N PRO A 51 -2.32 -17.14 0.37
CA PRO A 51 -0.96 -17.64 0.51
C PRO A 51 -0.67 -18.02 1.96
N SER A 52 -0.01 -19.16 2.12
CA SER A 52 0.63 -19.58 3.36
C SER A 52 1.72 -18.60 3.80
N GLU A 53 2.17 -18.68 5.04
CA GLU A 53 3.20 -17.77 5.55
C GLU A 53 4.53 -17.94 4.82
N THR A 54 4.89 -19.17 4.45
CA THR A 54 6.06 -19.47 3.62
C THR A 54 5.96 -18.84 2.23
N GLU A 55 4.79 -18.91 1.59
CA GLU A 55 4.56 -18.25 0.30
C GLU A 55 4.63 -16.72 0.40
N LYS A 56 4.12 -16.13 1.48
CA LYS A 56 4.25 -14.68 1.69
C LYS A 56 5.71 -14.26 1.85
N ILE A 57 6.53 -15.04 2.56
CA ILE A 57 7.96 -14.79 2.70
C ILE A 57 8.64 -14.88 1.33
N ALA A 58 8.39 -15.96 0.58
CA ALA A 58 8.95 -16.13 -0.77
C ALA A 58 8.53 -15.00 -1.72
N LEU A 59 7.27 -14.54 -1.64
CA LEU A 59 6.80 -13.39 -2.43
C LEU A 59 7.45 -12.08 -1.97
N ALA A 60 7.65 -11.87 -0.67
CA ALA A 60 8.35 -10.70 -0.14
C ALA A 60 9.78 -10.63 -0.68
N GLU A 61 10.52 -11.74 -0.60
CA GLU A 61 11.87 -11.89 -1.13
C GLU A 61 11.90 -11.65 -2.65
N ALA A 62 11.00 -12.31 -3.39
CA ALA A 62 10.96 -12.20 -4.84
C ALA A 62 10.57 -10.81 -5.34
N THR A 63 9.76 -10.05 -4.60
CA THR A 63 9.26 -8.73 -5.01
C THR A 63 10.01 -7.55 -4.41
N GLY A 64 10.84 -7.79 -3.39
CA GLY A 64 11.47 -6.74 -2.59
C GLY A 64 10.49 -5.92 -1.75
N LEU A 65 9.29 -6.45 -1.50
CA LEU A 65 8.26 -5.81 -0.70
C LEU A 65 8.30 -6.31 0.75
N ASP A 66 7.93 -5.45 1.69
CA ASP A 66 7.75 -5.87 3.07
C ASP A 66 6.52 -6.80 3.23
N GLN A 67 6.52 -7.65 4.25
CA GLN A 67 5.41 -8.58 4.50
C GLN A 67 4.06 -7.87 4.66
N LYS A 68 4.03 -6.63 5.18
CA LYS A 68 2.81 -5.84 5.31
C LYS A 68 2.27 -5.42 3.94
N GLN A 69 3.12 -5.08 2.98
CA GLN A 69 2.76 -4.79 1.60
C GLN A 69 2.19 -6.02 0.91
N ILE A 70 2.81 -7.19 1.09
CA ILE A 70 2.28 -8.47 0.58
C ILE A 70 0.89 -8.75 1.15
N ASN A 71 0.74 -8.73 2.48
CA ASN A 71 -0.55 -8.96 3.15
C ASN A 71 -1.62 -7.98 2.67
N ASN A 72 -1.31 -6.68 2.64
CA ASN A 72 -2.24 -5.66 2.19
C ASN A 72 -2.60 -5.82 0.71
N TRP A 73 -1.65 -6.24 -0.13
CA TRP A 73 -1.92 -6.48 -1.54
C TRP A 73 -2.96 -7.60 -1.69
N PHE A 74 -2.74 -8.74 -1.03
CA PHE A 74 -3.68 -9.86 -1.09
C PHE A 74 -5.06 -9.54 -0.52
N ILE A 75 -5.14 -8.81 0.60
CA ILE A 75 -6.42 -8.34 1.17
C ILE A 75 -7.16 -7.47 0.15
N ASN A 76 -6.48 -6.47 -0.42
CA ASN A 76 -7.09 -5.57 -1.39
C ASN A 76 -7.42 -6.26 -2.72
N GLN A 77 -6.59 -7.20 -3.16
CA GLN A 77 -6.79 -7.95 -4.39
C GLN A 77 -8.02 -8.86 -4.27
N ARG A 78 -8.18 -9.59 -3.15
CA ARG A 78 -9.41 -10.33 -2.84
C ARG A 78 -10.63 -9.43 -2.82
N LYS A 79 -10.58 -8.33 -2.08
CA LYS A 79 -11.70 -7.38 -1.99
C LYS A 79 -12.14 -6.84 -3.36
N ARG A 80 -11.23 -6.70 -4.34
CA ARG A 80 -11.50 -6.10 -5.65
C ARG A 80 -11.80 -7.10 -6.76
N HIS A 81 -11.22 -8.30 -6.70
CA HIS A 81 -11.14 -9.19 -7.86
C HIS A 81 -11.51 -10.65 -7.58
N TRP A 82 -11.67 -11.04 -6.32
CA TRP A 82 -12.06 -12.41 -6.00
C TRP A 82 -13.57 -12.50 -5.82
N LYS A 83 -14.18 -13.37 -6.62
CA LYS A 83 -15.58 -13.75 -6.53
C LYS A 83 -15.59 -15.27 -6.37
N PRO A 84 -15.80 -15.80 -5.15
CA PRO A 84 -16.02 -17.21 -4.97
C PRO A 84 -17.17 -17.64 -5.89
N SER A 85 -16.87 -18.50 -6.85
CA SER A 85 -17.87 -19.16 -7.69
C SER A 85 -18.59 -20.23 -6.90
#